data_AF-A0AAV5CJV4-F1
#
_entry.id   AF-A0AAV5CJV4-F1
#
_cell.length_a   1.000
_cell.length_b   1.000
_cell.length_c   1.000
_cell.angle_alpha   90.00
_cell.angle_beta   90.00
_cell.angle_gamma   90.00
#
_symmetry.space_group_name_H-M   'P 1'
#
loop_
_entity.id
_entity.type
_entity.pdbx_description
1 polymer ?
#
loop_
_entity_poly.entity_id
_entity_poly.type
_entity_poly.pdbx_seq_one_letter_code
_entity_poly.pdbx_strand_id
1 'polypeptide(L)'
;MVTLEMCMTGLDVKKAAVFFKNSAIGGCSSAKEMTKLSGISDIIPEMEICDFEFDPCGYSMNGICGPAASTIHVTPEECFSYASYEAMNFNPSCLVYSDVIRRVLAGFCPSDFSVAVTIFGGHGFAKSWAKGADVASYMCDDFVEQELPGGGLLMYQSFTAVAPGCMSPRSTMEIDGWSSDGTETAEKSDEMCIGWDVQKKGVMKDADA
;
A
#
# COMPACT_ATOMS: atom_id res chain seq x y z
N MET A 1 10.75 -13.78 -9.27
CA MET A 1 10.45 -12.51 -9.95
C MET A 1 9.37 -11.79 -9.17
N VAL A 2 9.52 -10.50 -8.95
CA VAL A 2 8.48 -9.64 -8.34
C VAL A 2 8.16 -8.54 -9.34
N THR A 3 6.87 -8.30 -9.54
CA THR A 3 6.32 -7.19 -10.32
C THR A 3 5.41 -6.39 -9.40
N LEU A 4 5.58 -5.07 -9.41
CA LEU A 4 4.77 -4.09 -8.72
C LEU A 4 4.07 -3.24 -9.76
N GLU A 5 2.76 -3.11 -9.65
CA GLU A 5 1.94 -2.26 -10.50
C GLU A 5 1.11 -1.34 -9.61
N MET A 6 1.05 -0.07 -9.95
CA MET A 6 0.24 0.94 -9.30
C MET A 6 -0.62 1.64 -10.34
N CYS A 7 -1.91 1.75 -10.07
CA CYS A 7 -2.86 2.53 -10.86
C CYS A 7 -3.39 3.65 -9.97
N MET A 8 -3.30 4.89 -10.42
CA MET A 8 -3.60 6.08 -9.62
C MET A 8 -4.56 6.97 -10.38
N THR A 9 -5.65 7.39 -9.74
CA THR A 9 -6.68 8.25 -10.31
C THR A 9 -6.96 9.45 -9.43
N GLY A 10 -7.48 10.54 -10.00
CA GLY A 10 -7.76 11.76 -9.23
C GLY A 10 -6.48 12.39 -8.70
N LEU A 11 -5.50 12.58 -9.57
CA LEU A 11 -4.18 13.13 -9.22
C LEU A 11 -4.31 14.56 -8.66
N ASP A 12 -3.45 14.93 -7.71
CA ASP A 12 -3.42 16.30 -7.19
C ASP A 12 -3.16 17.30 -8.33
N VAL A 13 -3.97 18.35 -8.41
CA VAL A 13 -3.94 19.32 -9.51
C VAL A 13 -2.56 19.98 -9.66
N LYS A 14 -1.86 20.26 -8.56
CA LYS A 14 -0.54 20.91 -8.61
C LYS A 14 0.54 19.92 -9.03
N LYS A 15 0.42 18.66 -8.62
CA LYS A 15 1.31 17.57 -9.05
C LYS A 15 1.12 17.24 -10.53
N ALA A 16 -0.12 17.11 -10.97
CA ALA A 16 -0.49 16.86 -12.37
C ALA A 16 -0.05 18.00 -13.31
N ALA A 17 -0.10 19.25 -12.84
CA ALA A 17 0.32 20.43 -13.61
C ALA A 17 1.77 20.37 -14.14
N VAL A 18 2.65 19.59 -13.49
CA VAL A 18 4.04 19.37 -13.92
C VAL A 18 4.11 18.72 -15.31
N PHE A 19 3.11 17.91 -15.67
CA PHE A 19 3.09 17.13 -16.91
C PHE A 19 2.34 17.81 -18.06
N PHE A 20 2.07 19.12 -17.93
CA PHE A 20 1.61 19.94 -19.05
C PHE A 20 2.80 20.62 -19.73
N LYS A 21 2.84 20.55 -21.06
CA LYS A 21 3.90 21.20 -21.81
C LYS A 21 3.74 22.72 -21.70
N ASN A 22 4.86 23.41 -21.49
CA ASN A 22 4.85 24.87 -21.23
C ASN A 22 4.01 25.25 -20.00
N SER A 23 3.93 24.40 -18.99
CA SER A 23 3.24 24.74 -17.74
C SER A 23 3.79 26.08 -17.19
N ALA A 24 2.90 26.92 -16.66
CA ALA A 24 3.21 28.27 -16.20
C ALA A 24 4.19 28.31 -15.00
N ILE A 25 4.66 27.15 -14.51
CA ILE A 25 5.51 26.98 -13.34
C ILE A 25 7.01 27.09 -13.69
N GLY A 26 7.39 27.11 -14.97
CA GLY A 26 8.78 27.34 -15.40
C GLY A 26 8.99 27.04 -16.89
N GLY A 27 9.68 27.93 -17.60
CA GLY A 27 9.78 27.92 -19.06
C GLY A 27 10.44 26.67 -19.66
N CYS A 28 10.00 26.32 -20.88
CA CYS A 28 10.51 25.23 -21.70
C CYS A 28 10.66 23.90 -20.94
N SER A 29 9.55 23.37 -20.40
CA SER A 29 9.51 22.04 -19.78
C SER A 29 10.13 21.04 -20.77
N SER A 30 11.20 20.39 -20.36
CA SER A 30 11.66 19.17 -21.03
C SER A 30 11.18 17.97 -20.25
N ALA A 31 11.10 16.80 -20.89
CA ALA A 31 10.78 15.54 -20.21
C ALA A 31 11.66 15.32 -18.97
N LYS A 32 12.95 15.69 -19.04
CA LYS A 32 13.90 15.64 -17.92
C LYS A 32 13.52 16.53 -16.74
N GLU A 33 12.97 17.70 -17.00
CA GLU A 33 12.47 18.58 -15.94
C GLU A 33 11.20 18.02 -15.32
N MET A 34 10.28 17.45 -16.11
CA MET A 34 9.11 16.75 -15.58
C MET A 34 9.53 15.61 -14.64
N THR A 35 10.50 14.79 -15.06
CA THR A 35 11.09 13.70 -14.25
C THR A 35 11.63 14.21 -12.91
N LYS A 36 12.36 15.32 -12.93
CA LYS A 36 12.99 15.89 -11.73
C LYS A 36 12.00 16.57 -10.79
N LEU A 37 11.09 17.39 -11.34
CA LEU A 37 10.13 18.18 -10.54
C LEU A 37 9.04 17.33 -9.90
N SER A 38 8.64 16.24 -10.56
CA SER A 38 7.70 15.27 -10.01
C SER A 38 8.33 14.36 -8.94
N GLY A 39 9.67 14.31 -8.85
CA GLY A 39 10.37 13.38 -7.96
C GLY A 39 10.45 11.95 -8.50
N ILE A 40 10.11 11.72 -9.77
CA ILE A 40 10.23 10.40 -10.42
C ILE A 40 11.68 9.90 -10.37
N SER A 41 12.66 10.80 -10.49
CA SER A 41 14.08 10.47 -10.36
C SER A 41 14.46 9.82 -9.02
N ASP A 42 13.65 10.03 -7.98
CA ASP A 42 13.99 9.61 -6.62
C ASP A 42 13.32 8.27 -6.24
N ILE A 43 12.39 7.77 -7.06
CA ILE A 43 11.64 6.52 -6.80
C ILE A 43 12.61 5.33 -6.72
N ILE A 44 13.48 5.18 -7.72
CA ILE A 44 14.63 4.27 -7.71
C ILE A 44 15.82 5.04 -8.31
N PRO A 45 16.63 5.72 -7.48
CA PRO A 45 17.69 6.63 -7.93
C PRO A 45 18.76 5.98 -8.81
N GLU A 46 18.91 4.66 -8.71
CA GLU A 46 19.88 3.88 -9.47
C GLU A 46 19.44 3.58 -10.91
N MET A 47 18.19 3.89 -11.29
CA MET A 47 17.70 3.67 -12.65
C MET A 47 18.14 4.75 -13.62
N GLU A 48 18.61 4.33 -14.78
CA GLU A 48 18.77 5.21 -15.94
C GLU A 48 17.41 5.45 -16.58
N ILE A 49 17.01 6.72 -16.67
CA ILE A 49 15.69 7.13 -17.13
C ILE A 49 15.74 7.59 -18.59
N CYS A 50 14.87 7.01 -19.41
CA CYS A 50 14.53 7.47 -20.75
C CYS A 50 13.11 8.06 -20.70
N ASP A 51 13.02 9.39 -20.64
CA ASP A 51 11.77 10.13 -20.50
C ASP A 51 11.30 10.77 -21.81
N PHE A 52 9.98 10.97 -21.90
CA PHE A 52 9.32 11.56 -23.03
C PHE A 52 8.13 12.42 -22.57
N GLU A 53 8.04 13.63 -23.11
CA GLU A 53 6.91 14.54 -22.90
C GLU A 53 6.00 14.56 -24.13
N PHE A 54 4.69 14.63 -23.90
CA PHE A 54 3.70 14.71 -24.95
C PHE A 54 3.17 16.14 -25.14
N ASP A 55 2.51 16.38 -26.28
CA ASP A 55 1.91 17.65 -26.66
C ASP A 55 0.40 17.47 -26.83
N PRO A 56 -0.45 18.30 -26.20
CA PRO A 56 -0.13 19.45 -25.36
C PRO A 56 0.27 19.10 -23.91
N CYS A 57 0.02 17.85 -23.48
CA CYS A 57 0.35 17.37 -22.14
C CYS A 57 0.50 15.85 -22.14
N GLY A 58 0.97 15.33 -21.03
CA GLY A 58 1.23 13.90 -20.83
C GLY A 58 2.72 13.61 -20.73
N TYR A 59 3.03 12.49 -20.09
CA TYR A 59 4.40 12.06 -19.86
C TYR A 59 4.50 10.54 -19.85
N SER A 60 5.63 10.03 -20.33
CA SER A 60 6.00 8.64 -20.13
C SER A 60 7.50 8.51 -19.94
N MET A 61 7.92 7.50 -19.19
CA MET A 61 9.32 7.15 -19.08
C MET A 61 9.48 5.64 -18.93
N ASN A 62 10.66 5.17 -19.33
CA ASN A 62 11.17 3.88 -18.91
C ASN A 62 12.41 4.10 -18.03
N GLY A 63 12.56 3.29 -16.98
CA GLY A 63 13.76 3.22 -16.15
C GLY A 63 14.40 1.84 -16.26
N ILE A 64 15.73 1.77 -16.36
CA ILE A 64 16.48 0.50 -16.37
C ILE A 64 17.60 0.51 -15.33
N CYS A 65 17.79 -0.60 -14.61
CA CYS A 65 18.94 -0.82 -13.72
C CYS A 65 19.30 -2.31 -13.70
N GLY A 66 20.29 -2.71 -14.49
CA GLY A 66 20.63 -4.12 -14.68
C GLY A 66 19.42 -4.89 -15.25
N PRO A 67 18.97 -5.99 -14.60
CA PRO A 67 17.78 -6.73 -15.04
C PRO A 67 16.46 -6.05 -14.67
N ALA A 68 16.48 -5.05 -13.77
CA ALA A 68 15.29 -4.36 -13.29
C ALA A 68 14.85 -3.30 -14.31
N ALA A 69 13.54 -3.17 -14.46
CA ALA A 69 12.93 -2.15 -15.30
C ALA A 69 11.75 -1.49 -14.56
N SER A 70 11.43 -0.25 -14.93
CA SER A 70 10.19 0.41 -14.55
C SER A 70 9.63 1.23 -15.69
N THR A 71 8.33 1.53 -15.64
CA THR A 71 7.69 2.46 -16.56
C THR A 71 6.65 3.31 -15.84
N ILE A 72 6.47 4.53 -16.32
CA ILE A 72 5.39 5.44 -15.91
C ILE A 72 4.66 5.93 -17.15
N HIS A 73 3.34 6.05 -17.03
CA HIS A 73 2.47 6.72 -17.99
C HIS A 73 1.57 7.70 -17.24
N VAL A 74 1.47 8.95 -17.70
CA VAL A 74 0.69 10.01 -17.04
C VAL A 74 -0.24 10.70 -18.03
N THR A 75 -1.50 10.79 -17.64
CA THR A 75 -2.59 11.57 -18.25
C THR A 75 -3.03 12.62 -17.21
N PRO A 76 -2.53 13.88 -17.30
CA PRO A 76 -2.66 14.85 -16.21
C PRO A 76 -3.99 15.62 -16.18
N GLU A 77 -4.90 15.40 -17.12
CA GLU A 77 -6.14 16.17 -17.25
C GLU A 77 -7.10 16.01 -16.05
N GLU A 78 -7.50 17.11 -15.42
CA GLU A 78 -8.19 17.17 -14.11
C GLU A 78 -9.40 16.22 -13.97
N CYS A 79 -10.28 16.16 -14.98
CA CYS A 79 -11.52 15.37 -14.91
C CYS A 79 -11.35 13.86 -15.08
N PHE A 80 -10.20 13.41 -15.59
CA PHE A 80 -9.93 12.00 -15.90
C PHE A 80 -8.45 11.67 -15.69
N SER A 81 -7.86 12.31 -14.68
CA SER A 81 -6.43 12.23 -14.42
C SER A 81 -6.05 10.82 -14.00
N TYR A 82 -4.98 10.32 -14.60
CA TYR A 82 -4.49 8.96 -14.41
C TYR A 82 -2.98 8.93 -14.43
N ALA A 83 -2.39 8.13 -13.55
CA ALA A 83 -0.99 7.75 -13.65
C ALA A 83 -0.84 6.25 -13.34
N SER A 84 0.08 5.59 -14.03
CA SER A 84 0.53 4.25 -13.67
C SER A 84 2.01 4.22 -13.36
N TYR A 85 2.39 3.33 -12.45
CA TYR A 85 3.78 2.97 -12.20
C TYR A 85 3.90 1.46 -12.21
N GLU A 86 4.84 0.94 -12.99
CA GLU A 86 5.20 -0.47 -12.96
C GLU A 86 6.69 -0.60 -12.66
N ALA A 87 7.06 -1.54 -11.81
CA ALA A 87 8.44 -1.95 -11.60
C ALA A 87 8.53 -3.48 -11.60
N MET A 88 9.55 -4.01 -12.27
CA MET A 88 9.71 -5.45 -12.45
C MET A 88 11.18 -5.85 -12.30
N ASN A 89 11.41 -7.13 -12.02
CA ASN A 89 12.73 -7.76 -12.01
C ASN A 89 13.77 -7.16 -11.04
N PHE A 90 13.32 -6.39 -10.04
CA PHE A 90 14.20 -5.94 -8.97
C PHE A 90 14.46 -7.05 -7.94
N ASN A 91 15.57 -6.93 -7.21
CA ASN A 91 15.83 -7.77 -6.05
C ASN A 91 14.97 -7.26 -4.87
N PRO A 92 13.99 -8.04 -4.37
CA PRO A 92 13.13 -7.61 -3.26
C PRO A 92 13.89 -7.36 -1.95
N SER A 93 15.16 -7.78 -1.86
CA SER A 93 16.04 -7.48 -0.72
C SER A 93 16.74 -6.12 -0.81
N CYS A 94 16.79 -5.51 -2.00
CA CYS A 94 17.47 -4.22 -2.24
C CYS A 94 16.52 -3.03 -2.10
N LEU A 95 15.21 -3.27 -2.12
CA LEU A 95 14.18 -2.24 -2.09
C LEU A 95 13.18 -2.53 -0.98
N VAL A 96 12.79 -1.47 -0.28
CA VAL A 96 11.71 -1.52 0.71
C VAL A 96 10.41 -1.16 0.01
N TYR A 97 9.47 -2.11 -0.03
CA TYR A 97 8.17 -1.99 -0.69
C TYR A 97 7.43 -0.69 -0.36
N SER A 98 7.30 -0.37 0.93
CA SER A 98 6.62 0.84 1.41
C SER A 98 7.30 2.14 0.96
N ASP A 99 8.63 2.16 0.85
CA ASP A 99 9.36 3.35 0.40
C ASP A 99 9.20 3.59 -1.10
N VAL A 100 9.09 2.54 -1.90
CA VAL A 100 8.79 2.68 -3.34
C VAL A 100 7.40 3.29 -3.50
N ILE A 101 6.38 2.70 -2.87
CA ILE A 101 5.00 3.23 -2.90
C ILE A 101 4.95 4.68 -2.44
N ARG A 102 5.55 5.00 -1.29
CA ARG A 102 5.55 6.37 -0.73
C ARG A 102 6.18 7.38 -1.69
N ARG A 103 7.25 7.01 -2.38
CA ARG A 103 7.92 7.90 -3.34
C ARG A 103 7.11 8.09 -4.61
N VAL A 104 6.46 7.04 -5.12
CA VAL A 104 5.50 7.14 -6.23
C VAL A 104 4.35 8.09 -5.84
N LEU A 105 3.73 7.85 -4.68
CA LEU A 105 2.62 8.68 -4.18
C LEU A 105 3.03 10.15 -3.93
N ALA A 106 4.28 10.41 -3.55
CA ALA A 106 4.77 11.78 -3.38
C ALA A 106 4.79 12.58 -4.71
N GLY A 107 4.92 11.89 -5.85
CA GLY A 107 4.91 12.50 -7.18
C GLY A 107 3.52 12.82 -7.71
N PHE A 108 2.49 12.09 -7.27
CA PHE A 108 1.15 12.17 -7.88
C PHE A 108 0.03 12.55 -6.91
N CYS A 109 0.15 12.18 -5.63
CA CYS A 109 -0.84 12.39 -4.57
C CYS A 109 -2.30 12.16 -5.03
N PRO A 110 -2.64 10.95 -5.50
CA PRO A 110 -3.97 10.63 -6.02
C PRO A 110 -5.05 10.66 -4.92
N SER A 111 -6.32 10.81 -5.31
CA SER A 111 -7.45 10.55 -4.42
C SER A 111 -7.61 9.06 -4.16
N ASP A 112 -7.38 8.24 -5.19
CA ASP A 112 -7.57 6.80 -5.17
C ASP A 112 -6.43 6.12 -5.91
N PHE A 113 -5.93 5.01 -5.37
CA PHE A 113 -4.97 4.18 -6.07
C PHE A 113 -5.13 2.71 -5.72
N SER A 114 -4.67 1.84 -6.62
CA SER A 114 -4.53 0.42 -6.35
C SER A 114 -3.11 -0.03 -6.55
N VAL A 115 -2.71 -1.06 -5.80
CA VAL A 115 -1.42 -1.72 -5.93
C VAL A 115 -1.64 -3.20 -6.20
N ALA A 116 -1.08 -3.71 -7.28
CA ALA A 116 -0.96 -5.13 -7.56
C ALA A 116 0.50 -5.56 -7.42
N VAL A 117 0.73 -6.65 -6.71
CA VAL A 117 2.06 -7.26 -6.57
C VAL A 117 1.97 -8.71 -7.03
N THR A 118 2.67 -9.01 -8.10
CA THR A 118 2.75 -10.36 -8.67
C THR A 118 4.11 -10.97 -8.36
N ILE A 119 4.12 -12.17 -7.79
CA ILE A 119 5.32 -12.84 -7.30
C ILE A 119 5.39 -14.25 -7.89
N PHE A 120 6.46 -14.52 -8.64
CA PHE A 120 6.77 -15.86 -9.13
C PHE A 120 8.02 -16.39 -8.42
N GLY A 121 7.91 -17.54 -7.76
CA GLY A 121 8.96 -18.12 -6.90
C GLY A 121 8.53 -18.43 -5.47
N GLY A 122 7.22 -18.38 -5.17
CA GLY A 122 6.62 -18.74 -3.88
C GLY A 122 6.70 -17.64 -2.80
N HIS A 123 5.89 -17.80 -1.75
CA HIS A 123 5.74 -16.84 -0.64
C HIS A 123 7.06 -16.46 0.04
N GLY A 124 8.03 -17.38 0.12
CA GLY A 124 9.34 -17.11 0.73
C GLY A 124 10.18 -16.07 -0.01
N PHE A 125 9.92 -15.87 -1.31
CA PHE A 125 10.64 -14.90 -2.14
C PHE A 125 10.12 -13.46 -1.96
N ALA A 126 8.86 -13.32 -1.54
CA ALA A 126 8.17 -12.04 -1.36
C ALA A 126 8.70 -11.21 -0.17
N LYS A 127 9.20 -11.87 0.89
CA LYS A 127 9.51 -11.22 2.17
C LYS A 127 8.35 -10.32 2.64
N SER A 128 8.58 -9.00 2.75
CA SER A 128 7.59 -7.99 3.17
C SER A 128 6.80 -7.39 2.00
N TRP A 129 7.11 -7.76 0.76
CA TRP A 129 6.36 -7.26 -0.40
C TRP A 129 4.92 -7.73 -0.27
N ALA A 130 4.00 -6.75 -0.31
CA ALA A 130 2.55 -6.89 -0.20
C ALA A 130 1.92 -7.20 1.17
N LYS A 131 2.68 -7.10 2.27
CA LYS A 131 2.08 -6.95 3.61
C LYS A 131 2.26 -5.53 4.11
N GLY A 132 1.15 -4.85 4.39
CA GLY A 132 1.16 -3.59 5.14
C GLY A 132 1.86 -2.44 4.44
N ALA A 133 1.35 -2.02 3.28
CA ALA A 133 1.56 -0.65 2.85
C ALA A 133 0.75 0.28 3.78
N ASP A 134 1.19 0.45 5.04
CA ASP A 134 0.61 1.47 5.92
C ASP A 134 1.07 2.83 5.37
N VAL A 135 0.27 3.37 4.46
CA VAL A 135 0.45 4.70 3.91
C VAL A 135 -0.44 5.62 4.73
N ALA A 136 0.13 6.28 5.74
CA ALA A 136 -0.61 6.98 6.79
C ALA A 136 -1.69 7.99 6.32
N SER A 137 -1.63 8.47 5.08
CA SER A 137 -2.61 9.38 4.47
C SER A 137 -3.72 8.69 3.66
N TYR A 138 -3.73 7.37 3.59
CA TYR A 138 -4.68 6.57 2.83
C TYR A 138 -5.26 5.44 3.68
N MET A 139 -6.53 5.15 3.44
CA MET A 139 -7.23 4.00 3.99
C MET A 139 -7.12 2.86 2.98
N CYS A 140 -6.89 1.64 3.45
CA CYS A 140 -6.98 0.44 2.61
C CYS A 140 -8.44 -0.01 2.58
N ASP A 141 -9.04 -0.05 1.39
CA ASP A 141 -10.46 -0.39 1.21
C ASP A 141 -10.64 -1.89 0.96
N ASP A 142 -9.85 -2.45 0.04
CA ASP A 142 -9.84 -3.88 -0.27
C ASP A 142 -8.44 -4.48 -0.17
N PHE A 143 -8.40 -5.74 0.23
CA PHE A 143 -7.21 -6.60 0.15
C PHE A 143 -7.61 -7.96 -0.42
N VAL A 144 -6.99 -8.35 -1.52
CA VAL A 144 -7.21 -9.64 -2.18
C VAL A 144 -5.88 -10.34 -2.35
N GLU A 145 -5.81 -11.58 -1.91
CA GLU A 145 -4.68 -12.48 -2.12
C GLU A 145 -5.14 -13.68 -2.92
N GLN A 146 -4.43 -13.99 -4.01
CA GLN A 146 -4.78 -15.07 -4.93
C GLN A 146 -3.54 -15.85 -5.36
N GLU A 147 -3.59 -17.17 -5.16
CA GLU A 147 -2.59 -18.08 -5.73
C GLU A 147 -2.80 -18.21 -7.24
N LEU A 148 -1.71 -18.07 -7.98
CA LEU A 148 -1.68 -18.22 -9.44
C LEU A 148 -1.12 -19.60 -9.83
N PRO A 149 -1.50 -20.15 -10.99
CA PRO A 149 -0.92 -21.38 -11.50
C PRO A 149 0.62 -21.33 -11.53
N GLY A 150 1.27 -22.45 -11.17
CA GLY A 150 2.72 -22.53 -11.12
C GLY A 150 3.37 -21.96 -9.85
N GLY A 151 2.61 -21.82 -8.76
CA GLY A 151 3.11 -21.33 -7.47
C GLY A 151 3.42 -19.84 -7.46
N GLY A 152 2.72 -19.09 -8.32
CA GLY A 152 2.71 -17.63 -8.30
C GLY A 152 1.74 -17.10 -7.25
N LEU A 153 1.90 -15.85 -6.87
CA LEU A 153 1.02 -15.17 -5.92
C LEU A 153 0.71 -13.78 -6.45
N LEU A 154 -0.57 -13.40 -6.45
CA LEU A 154 -1.06 -12.06 -6.72
C LEU A 154 -1.63 -11.49 -5.44
N MET A 155 -1.21 -10.27 -5.10
CA MET A 155 -1.82 -9.50 -4.02
C MET A 155 -2.27 -8.16 -4.58
N TYR A 156 -3.54 -7.84 -4.39
CA TYR A 156 -4.18 -6.61 -4.83
C TYR A 156 -4.69 -5.84 -3.62
N GLN A 157 -4.43 -4.54 -3.61
CA GLN A 157 -4.89 -3.61 -2.59
C GLN A 157 -5.48 -2.37 -3.26
N SER A 158 -6.61 -1.87 -2.76
CA SER A 158 -7.19 -0.58 -3.15
C SER A 158 -7.12 0.39 -1.97
N PHE A 159 -6.94 1.67 -2.28
CA PHE A 159 -6.78 2.70 -1.28
C PHE A 159 -7.45 4.02 -1.70
N THR A 160 -8.10 4.66 -0.75
CA THR A 160 -8.66 6.01 -0.88
C THR A 160 -8.03 6.97 0.15
N ALA A 161 -7.80 8.22 -0.25
CA ALA A 161 -7.21 9.26 0.58
C ALA A 161 -8.10 9.59 1.79
N VAL A 162 -7.48 9.71 2.97
CA VAL A 162 -8.20 10.08 4.21
C VAL A 162 -8.40 11.60 4.24
N ALA A 163 -9.65 12.05 4.33
CA ALA A 163 -9.96 13.46 4.50
C ALA A 163 -9.29 14.03 5.78
N PRO A 164 -8.70 15.24 5.74
CA PRO A 164 -8.11 15.85 6.93
C PRO A 164 -9.16 15.96 8.05
N GLY A 165 -8.98 15.21 9.13
CA GLY A 165 -9.88 15.19 10.30
C GLY A 165 -10.76 13.94 10.44
N CYS A 166 -10.75 13.01 9.48
CA CYS A 166 -11.48 11.75 9.61
C CYS A 166 -10.56 10.65 10.19
N MET A 167 -10.35 10.67 11.50
CA MET A 167 -9.78 9.50 12.18
C MET A 167 -10.88 8.45 12.34
N SER A 168 -10.97 7.52 11.40
CA SER A 168 -11.82 6.33 11.57
C SER A 168 -11.20 5.42 12.66
N PRO A 169 -11.96 4.85 13.60
CA PRO A 169 -11.40 3.97 14.63
C PRO A 169 -10.85 2.71 13.95
N ARG A 170 -9.55 2.44 14.08
CA ARG A 170 -8.95 1.18 13.63
C ARG A 170 -9.68 0.03 14.34
N SER A 171 -10.45 -0.76 13.59
CA SER A 171 -10.98 -2.04 14.08
C SER A 171 -9.87 -3.08 13.97
N THR A 172 -9.17 -3.33 15.07
CA THR A 172 -8.35 -4.52 15.24
C THR A 172 -9.29 -5.69 15.55
N MET A 173 -9.82 -6.34 14.52
CA MET A 173 -10.27 -7.73 14.70
C MET A 173 -9.04 -8.63 14.56
N GLU A 174 -8.50 -9.05 15.70
CA GLU A 174 -7.63 -10.22 15.78
C GLU A 174 -8.48 -11.44 15.39
N ILE A 175 -8.16 -12.06 14.26
CA ILE A 175 -8.70 -13.38 13.90
C ILE A 175 -7.97 -14.39 14.78
N ASP A 176 -8.51 -14.62 15.97
CA ASP A 176 -8.14 -15.77 16.79
C ASP A 176 -8.71 -17.04 16.15
N GLY A 177 -7.83 -18.01 15.99
CA GLY A 177 -8.06 -19.24 15.23
C GLY A 177 -9.27 -20.02 15.70
N TRP A 178 -10.15 -20.34 14.76
CA TRP A 178 -11.20 -21.33 14.99
C TRP A 178 -10.58 -22.73 14.92
N SER A 179 -10.44 -23.37 16.07
CA SER A 179 -10.33 -24.82 16.18
C SER A 179 -11.00 -25.30 17.47
N SER A 180 -12.14 -25.98 17.31
CA SER A 180 -12.37 -27.32 17.83
C SER A 180 -13.85 -27.68 17.67
N ASP A 181 -14.07 -28.90 17.20
CA ASP A 181 -15.26 -29.71 17.44
C ASP A 181 -15.71 -29.67 18.91
N GLY A 182 -17.02 -29.79 19.16
CA GLY A 182 -17.54 -30.12 20.48
C GLY A 182 -18.99 -29.71 20.76
N THR A 183 -19.93 -30.48 20.20
CA THR A 183 -21.25 -30.86 20.76
C THR A 183 -21.99 -29.91 21.73
N GLU A 184 -23.18 -29.49 21.28
CA GLU A 184 -24.26 -28.87 22.04
C GLU A 184 -24.70 -29.72 23.25
N THR A 185 -24.88 -29.09 24.41
CA THR A 185 -25.98 -29.43 25.34
C THR A 185 -26.49 -28.14 25.99
N ALA A 186 -27.80 -27.93 25.87
CA ALA A 186 -28.56 -26.94 26.61
C ALA A 186 -29.10 -27.58 27.90
N GLU A 187 -29.14 -26.82 29.01
CA GLU A 187 -30.31 -26.75 29.90
C GLU A 187 -30.14 -25.74 31.07
N LYS A 188 -31.14 -24.85 31.17
CA LYS A 188 -31.86 -24.28 32.33
C LYS A 188 -31.16 -23.56 33.51
N SER A 189 -31.58 -22.29 33.67
CA SER A 189 -32.18 -21.62 34.86
C SER A 189 -31.97 -22.27 36.23
N ASP A 190 -31.64 -21.56 37.31
CA ASP A 190 -32.43 -20.47 37.91
C ASP A 190 -31.69 -19.83 39.11
N GLU A 191 -32.24 -18.72 39.58
CA GLU A 191 -32.12 -18.12 40.93
C GLU A 191 -30.95 -17.17 41.30
N MET A 192 -31.37 -15.91 41.41
CA MET A 192 -30.77 -14.79 42.10
C MET A 192 -30.88 -14.95 43.63
N CYS A 193 -29.77 -14.90 44.36
CA CYS A 193 -29.76 -14.64 45.80
C CYS A 193 -28.65 -13.63 46.16
N ILE A 194 -29.13 -12.52 46.72
CA ILE A 194 -28.43 -11.37 47.30
C ILE A 194 -27.76 -11.80 48.62
N GLY A 195 -26.49 -11.45 48.84
CA GLY A 195 -25.79 -11.70 50.10
C GLY A 195 -24.56 -10.81 50.26
N TRP A 196 -24.52 -10.09 51.39
CA TRP A 196 -23.64 -8.96 51.70
C TRP A 196 -22.14 -9.24 51.86
N ASP A 197 -21.36 -8.18 51.66
CA ASP A 197 -19.97 -7.98 52.09
C ASP A 197 -19.68 -8.46 53.51
N VAL A 198 -18.59 -9.21 53.70
CA VAL A 198 -17.73 -9.10 54.89
C VAL A 198 -16.26 -9.23 54.48
N GLN A 199 -15.55 -8.14 54.66
CA GLN A 199 -14.09 -8.05 54.69
C GLN A 199 -13.57 -8.65 56.01
N LYS A 200 -12.57 -9.55 55.99
CA LYS A 200 -11.43 -9.55 56.94
C LYS A 200 -10.33 -10.57 56.63
N LYS A 201 -9.14 -9.99 56.36
CA LYS A 201 -7.78 -10.38 56.75
C LYS A 201 -7.53 -11.79 57.32
N GLY A 202 -6.65 -12.51 56.61
CA GLY A 202 -5.29 -12.83 57.08
C GLY A 202 -5.09 -14.14 57.85
N VAL A 203 -4.19 -14.99 57.34
CA VAL A 203 -2.84 -15.26 57.90
C VAL A 203 -2.33 -16.61 57.35
N MET A 204 -1.10 -16.58 56.84
CA MET A 204 -0.28 -17.74 56.49
C MET A 204 -0.13 -18.72 57.65
N LYS A 205 -0.08 -20.02 57.35
CA LYS A 205 0.90 -20.90 57.97
C LYS A 205 1.16 -22.13 57.10
N ASP A 206 2.45 -22.36 56.91
CA ASP A 206 3.09 -23.53 56.31
C ASP A 206 2.67 -24.85 56.98
N ALA A 207 2.81 -25.94 56.23
CA ALA A 207 3.82 -26.99 56.48
C ALA A 207 3.30 -28.42 56.24
N ASP A 208 4.14 -29.18 55.53
CA ASP A 208 4.40 -30.62 55.64
C ASP A 208 3.31 -31.62 55.24
N ALA A 209 3.49 -32.26 54.07
CA ALA A 209 4.14 -33.57 53.94
C ALA A 209 3.91 -34.16 52.53
#